data_AF-A0A2A7DDW6-F1
#
_entry.id   AF-A0A2A7DDW6-F1
#
_cell.length_a   1.000
_cell.length_b   1.000
_cell.length_c   1.000
_cell.angle_alpha   90.00
_cell.angle_beta   90.00
_cell.angle_gamma   90.00
#
_symmetry.space_group_name_H-M   'P 1'
#
loop_
_entity.id
_entity.type
_entity.pdbx_description
1 polymer ?
#
loop_
_entity_poly.entity_id
_entity_poly.type
_entity_poly.pdbx_seq_one_letter_code
_entity_poly.pdbx_strand_id
1 'polypeptide(L)'
;MWFEYFKEHKPFFASLFRSNSTLSFQKKFLTFIMGELEKKLNTNTSVNKNIDTHIVLKFLGTAVMGILESYVLDEIDNDVEYVATQVGELMRRNI
;
A
#
# COMPACT_ATOMS: atom_id res chain seq x y z
N MET A 1 9.21 -8.00 2.18
CA MET A 1 9.29 -8.06 0.70
C MET A 1 9.08 -6.72 0.01
N TRP A 2 7.88 -6.15 -0.22
CA TRP A 2 7.83 -4.87 -0.98
C TRP A 2 8.30 -3.65 -0.19
N PHE A 3 8.00 -3.57 1.10
CA PHE A 3 8.44 -2.45 1.96
C PHE A 3 9.97 -2.29 1.97
N GLU A 4 10.73 -3.39 1.95
CA GLU A 4 12.20 -3.36 1.88
C GLU A 4 12.69 -2.75 0.56
N TYR A 5 12.05 -3.09 -0.57
CA TYR A 5 12.36 -2.49 -1.86
C TYR A 5 12.15 -0.97 -1.85
N PHE A 6 11.08 -0.49 -1.21
CA PHE A 6 10.85 0.95 -1.04
C PHE A 6 11.87 1.61 -0.10
N LYS A 7 12.35 0.91 0.93
CA LYS A 7 13.45 1.39 1.79
C LYS A 7 14.75 1.54 1.00
N GLU A 8 15.14 0.52 0.23
CA GLU A 8 16.37 0.53 -0.57
C GLU A 8 16.38 1.65 -1.62
N HIS A 9 15.20 1.99 -2.16
CA HIS A 9 15.03 3.01 -3.19
C HIS A 9 14.31 4.27 -2.69
N LYS A 10 14.36 4.56 -1.39
CA LYS A 10 13.60 5.65 -0.75
C LYS A 10 13.77 7.02 -1.43
N PRO A 11 14.99 7.49 -1.79
CA PRO A 11 15.17 8.78 -2.46
C PRO A 11 14.49 8.87 -3.83
N PHE A 12 14.48 7.77 -4.59
CA PHE A 12 13.83 7.69 -5.90
C PHE A 12 12.31 7.84 -5.77
N PHE A 13 11.71 7.05 -4.87
CA PHE A 13 10.27 7.13 -4.62
C PHE A 13 9.87 8.48 -4.01
N ALA A 14 10.68 9.05 -3.12
CA ALA A 14 10.44 10.37 -2.55
C ALA A 14 10.43 11.45 -3.63
N SER A 15 11.34 11.37 -4.62
CA SER A 15 11.34 12.25 -5.78
C SER A 15 10.07 12.09 -6.62
N LEU A 16 9.62 10.85 -6.85
CA LEU A 16 8.38 10.58 -7.59
C LEU A 16 7.13 11.12 -6.89
N PHE A 17 7.03 10.97 -5.56
CA PHE A 17 5.92 11.50 -4.76
C PHE A 17 5.95 13.04 -4.65
N ARG A 18 7.14 13.65 -4.55
CA ARG A 18 7.30 15.12 -4.44
C ARG A 18 7.15 15.86 -5.76
N SER A 19 7.67 15.31 -6.86
CA SER A 19 7.34 15.82 -8.19
C SER A 19 5.83 15.71 -8.33
N ASN A 20 5.13 16.72 -8.87
CA ASN A 20 3.67 16.69 -9.11
C ASN A 20 3.29 15.38 -9.80
N SER A 21 3.06 14.34 -9.00
CA SER A 21 3.36 12.99 -9.44
C SER A 21 2.44 12.74 -10.61
N THR A 22 3.02 12.44 -11.77
CA THR A 22 2.21 12.32 -12.98
C THR A 22 1.04 11.41 -12.61
N LEU A 23 -0.20 11.86 -12.80
CA LEU A 23 -1.40 11.08 -12.45
C LEU A 23 -1.29 9.62 -12.92
N SER A 24 -0.52 9.40 -13.99
CA SER A 24 0.03 8.13 -14.47
C SER A 24 0.72 7.26 -13.39
N PHE A 25 1.74 7.77 -12.68
CA PHE A 25 2.46 7.02 -11.64
C PHE A 25 1.52 6.61 -10.51
N GLN A 26 0.78 7.55 -9.92
CA GLN A 26 -0.13 7.22 -8.81
C GLN A 26 -1.18 6.18 -9.22
N LYS A 27 -1.78 6.32 -10.42
CA LYS A 27 -2.74 5.33 -10.93
C LYS A 27 -2.11 3.97 -11.14
N LYS A 28 -0.96 3.89 -11.82
CA LYS A 28 -0.26 2.62 -12.06
C LYS A 28 0.16 1.96 -10.76
N PHE A 29 0.64 2.76 -9.81
CA PHE A 29 1.11 2.25 -8.54
C PHE A 29 -0.04 1.75 -7.67
N LEU A 30 -1.16 2.48 -7.62
CA LEU A 30 -2.37 2.00 -6.96
C LEU A 30 -2.92 0.72 -7.62
N THR A 31 -2.94 0.63 -8.95
CA THR A 31 -3.33 -0.60 -9.65
C THR A 31 -2.42 -1.78 -9.28
N PHE A 32 -1.10 -1.55 -9.18
CA PHE A 32 -0.16 -2.56 -8.73
C PHE A 32 -0.48 -3.04 -7.31
N ILE A 33 -0.65 -2.13 -6.34
CA ILE A 33 -1.00 -2.48 -4.95
C ILE A 33 -2.34 -3.24 -4.91
N MET A 34 -3.36 -2.81 -5.65
CA MET A 34 -4.66 -3.50 -5.70
C MET A 34 -4.53 -4.93 -6.22
N GLY A 35 -3.80 -5.17 -7.31
CA GLY A 35 -3.60 -6.53 -7.85
C GLY A 35 -2.82 -7.43 -6.89
N GLU A 36 -1.88 -6.84 -6.14
CA GLU A 36 -1.13 -7.51 -5.11
C GLU A 36 -1.98 -7.87 -3.86
N LEU A 37 -2.93 -7.01 -3.49
CA LEU A 37 -3.90 -7.28 -2.43
C LEU A 37 -4.92 -8.34 -2.84
N GLU A 38 -5.37 -8.31 -4.09
CA GLU A 38 -6.31 -9.28 -4.66
C GLU A 38 -5.79 -10.71 -4.55
N LYS A 39 -4.51 -10.94 -4.85
CA LYS A 39 -3.84 -12.24 -4.67
C LYS A 39 -3.95 -12.77 -3.24
N LYS A 40 -3.92 -11.88 -2.23
CA LYS A 40 -4.02 -12.22 -0.81
C LYS A 40 -5.46 -12.36 -0.30
N LEU A 41 -6.41 -11.69 -0.95
CA LEU A 41 -7.84 -11.72 -0.64
C LEU A 41 -8.53 -13.00 -1.13
N ASN A 42 -8.12 -13.51 -2.29
CA ASN A 42 -8.67 -14.72 -2.90
C ASN A 42 -8.43 -16.00 -2.08
N THR A 43 -7.63 -15.94 -1.00
CA THR A 43 -7.35 -17.06 -0.12
C THR A 43 -8.12 -17.03 1.21
N ASN A 44 -8.79 -15.94 1.59
CA ASN A 44 -9.27 -15.72 2.96
C ASN A 44 -10.70 -15.12 3.14
N THR A 45 -11.49 -14.98 2.09
CA THR A 45 -12.65 -14.06 2.12
C THR A 45 -13.88 -14.60 2.87
N SER A 46 -13.98 -14.30 4.17
CA SER A 46 -15.22 -14.41 4.95
C SER A 46 -15.70 -13.10 5.57
N VAL A 47 -14.82 -12.08 5.71
CA VAL A 47 -15.09 -10.87 6.50
C VAL A 47 -15.94 -9.82 5.76
N ASN A 48 -15.82 -9.70 4.42
CA ASN A 48 -16.43 -8.61 3.65
C ASN A 48 -17.49 -9.06 2.62
N LYS A 49 -18.20 -10.18 2.84
CA LYS A 49 -19.14 -10.75 1.85
C LYS A 49 -20.25 -9.80 1.34
N ASN A 50 -20.54 -8.72 2.06
CA ASN A 50 -21.57 -7.74 1.73
C ASN A 50 -21.04 -6.45 1.08
N ILE A 51 -19.72 -6.35 0.85
CA ILE A 51 -19.09 -5.18 0.26
C ILE A 51 -18.47 -5.61 -1.07
N ASP A 52 -18.64 -4.76 -2.09
CA ASP A 52 -18.03 -4.99 -3.40
C ASP A 52 -16.50 -5.13 -3.27
N THR A 53 -15.96 -6.23 -3.81
CA THR A 53 -14.52 -6.57 -3.72
C THR A 53 -13.65 -5.48 -4.34
N HIS A 54 -14.10 -4.84 -5.42
CA HIS A 54 -13.35 -3.77 -6.05
C HIS A 54 -13.27 -2.52 -5.14
N ILE A 55 -14.36 -2.19 -4.44
CA ILE A 55 -14.37 -1.12 -3.42
C ILE A 55 -13.41 -1.47 -2.27
N VAL A 56 -13.42 -2.70 -1.76
CA VAL A 56 -12.50 -3.15 -0.70
C VAL A 56 -11.04 -3.03 -1.15
N LEU A 57 -10.73 -3.52 -2.35
CA LEU A 57 -9.38 -3.43 -2.93
C LEU A 57 -8.93 -1.98 -3.09
N LYS A 58 -9.83 -1.11 -3.57
CA LYS A 58 -9.54 0.31 -3.75
C LYS A 58 -9.25 0.98 -2.41
N PHE A 59 -10.08 0.74 -1.40
CA PHE A 59 -9.92 1.29 -0.06
C PHE A 59 -8.58 0.86 0.57
N LEU A 60 -8.33 -0.44 0.61
CA LEU A 60 -7.10 -1.00 1.19
C LEU A 60 -5.86 -0.56 0.40
N GLY A 61 -5.94 -0.56 -0.94
CA GLY A 61 -4.85 -0.13 -1.80
C GLY A 61 -4.49 1.35 -1.60
N THR A 62 -5.49 2.22 -1.48
CA THR A 62 -5.27 3.63 -1.19
C THR A 62 -4.67 3.84 0.21
N ALA A 63 -5.13 3.11 1.22
CA ALA A 63 -4.58 3.18 2.58
C ALA A 63 -3.10 2.75 2.62
N VAL A 64 -2.77 1.61 2.00
CA VAL A 64 -1.39 1.11 1.91
C VAL A 64 -0.48 2.10 1.18
N MET A 65 -0.96 2.65 0.07
CA MET A 65 -0.22 3.64 -0.71
C MET A 65 0.07 4.90 0.10
N GLY A 66 -0.90 5.41 0.85
CA GLY A 66 -0.72 6.60 1.71
C GLY A 66 0.28 6.37 2.83
N ILE A 67 0.22 5.22 3.52
CA ILE A 67 1.20 4.88 4.57
C ILE A 67 2.61 4.79 3.98
N LEU A 68 2.73 4.21 2.79
CA LEU A 68 4.02 4.08 2.11
C LEU A 68 4.58 5.42 1.66
N GLU A 69 3.72 6.30 1.13
CA GLU A 69 4.08 7.68 0.78
C GLU A 69 4.61 8.41 2.02
N SER A 70 3.87 8.39 3.13
CA SER A 70 4.30 9.01 4.39
C SER A 70 5.60 8.41 4.93
N TYR A 71 5.80 7.08 4.81
CA TYR A 71 7.08 6.46 5.16
C TYR A 71 8.24 6.96 4.28
N VAL A 72 8.03 7.00 2.97
CA VAL A 72 9.04 7.41 1.98
C VAL A 72 9.38 8.89 2.12
N LEU A 73 8.42 9.73 2.50
CA LEU A 73 8.58 11.17 2.68
C LEU A 73 9.08 11.58 4.07
N ASP A 74 9.45 10.62 4.91
CA ASP A 74 9.94 10.83 6.28
C ASP A 74 8.88 11.45 7.23
N GLU A 75 7.59 11.30 6.91
CA GLU A 75 6.48 11.70 7.79
C GLU A 75 6.21 10.64 8.89
N ILE A 76 6.62 9.40 8.63
CA ILE A 76 6.63 8.31 9.62
C ILE A 76 8.09 7.96 9.91
N ASP A 77 8.57 8.37 11.08
CA ASP A 77 9.91 8.09 11.58
C ASP A 77 9.95 6.78 12.37
N ASN A 78 9.82 5.66 11.66
CA ASN A 78 9.96 4.31 12.21
C ASN A 78 10.73 3.43 11.23
N ASP A 79 11.28 2.30 11.70
CA ASP A 79 11.90 1.33 10.79
C ASP A 79 10.86 0.70 9.85
N VAL A 80 11.31 0.36 8.64
CA VAL A 80 10.46 -0.23 7.60
C VAL A 80 9.79 -1.54 8.05
N GLU A 81 10.46 -2.32 8.89
CA GLU A 81 9.95 -3.59 9.40
C GLU A 81 8.78 -3.34 10.37
N TYR A 82 8.89 -2.28 11.17
CA TYR A 82 7.80 -1.85 12.03
C TYR A 82 6.58 -1.42 11.19
N VAL A 83 6.79 -0.54 10.20
CA VAL A 83 5.71 -0.07 9.31
C VAL A 83 5.07 -1.24 8.55
N ALA A 84 5.88 -2.16 8.00
CA ALA A 84 5.40 -3.34 7.29
C ALA A 84 4.54 -4.25 8.18
N THR A 85 4.97 -4.44 9.43
CA THR A 85 4.22 -5.21 10.43
C THR A 85 2.87 -4.57 10.73
N GLN A 86 2.84 -3.25 10.99
CA GLN A 86 1.59 -2.54 11.28
C GLN A 86 0.61 -2.60 10.11
N VAL A 87 1.10 -2.40 8.89
CA VAL A 87 0.28 -2.53 7.67
C VAL A 87 -0.24 -3.95 7.52
N GLY A 88 0.61 -4.98 7.74
CA GLY A 88 0.19 -6.38 7.70
C GLY A 88 -0.95 -6.71 8.67
N GLU A 89 -0.87 -6.20 9.90
CA GLU A 89 -1.91 -6.37 10.91
C GLU A 89 -3.22 -5.66 10.54
N LEU A 90 -3.15 -4.44 9.99
CA LEU A 90 -4.31 -3.74 9.47
C LEU A 90 -4.98 -4.53 8.34
N MET A 91 -4.20 -5.07 7.42
CA MET A 91 -4.72 -5.89 6.33
C MET A 91 -5.41 -7.15 6.86
N ARG A 92 -4.82 -7.85 7.83
CA ARG A 92 -5.38 -9.07 8.43
C ARG A 92 -6.71 -8.84 9.15
N ARG A 93 -6.94 -7.63 9.68
CA ARG A 93 -8.21 -7.27 10.37
C ARG A 93 -9.32 -6.88 9.41
N ASN A 94 -8.97 -6.47 8.18
CA ASN A 94 -9.90 -5.92 7.20
C ASN A 94 -10.09 -6.82 5.97
N ILE A 95 -9.48 -8.00 5.92
CA ILE A 95 -9.60 -9.02 4.86
C ILE A 95 -10.26 -10.27 5.41
#